data_AF-A0A7W9T466-F1
#
_entry.id   AF-A0A7W9T466-F1
#
_cell.length_a   1.000
_cell.length_b   1.000
_cell.length_c   1.000
_cell.angle_alpha   90.00
_cell.angle_beta   90.00
_cell.angle_gamma   90.00
#
_symmetry.space_group_name_H-M   'P 1'
#
loop_
_entity.id
_entity.type
_entity.pdbx_description
1 polymer ?
#
loop_
_entity_poly.entity_id
_entity_poly.type
_entity_poly.pdbx_seq_one_letter_code
_entity_poly.pdbx_strand_id
1 'polypeptide(L)'
;MKRIFATLPLILSINYQSDCKVAANDIQDILNRIINTKEITKFTEHYVSRNDTIYFCFEPSPAYNKQTLQELRHTILKIKNVNYLVYTDKQNESRKPVITFQILELTKTTASVRLGFSIEGVVGNFSLEKKNTWNIRSSEVYEI
;
A
#
# COMPACT_ATOMS: atom_id res chain seq x y z
N MET A 1 -44.57 32.33 23.51
CA MET A 1 -44.57 31.03 22.82
C MET A 1 -43.57 31.06 21.66
N LYS A 2 -42.99 29.91 21.35
CA LYS A 2 -41.62 29.66 20.85
C LYS A 2 -41.32 30.22 19.44
N ARG A 3 -40.16 30.88 19.30
CA ARG A 3 -39.47 31.10 18.02
C ARG A 3 -38.65 29.85 17.70
N ILE A 4 -38.92 29.21 16.58
CA ILE A 4 -38.16 28.04 16.10
C ILE A 4 -37.01 28.60 15.25
N PHE A 5 -35.79 28.53 15.78
CA PHE A 5 -34.59 28.74 14.99
C PHE A 5 -34.28 27.44 14.24
N ALA A 6 -34.42 27.46 12.92
CA ALA A 6 -33.92 26.40 12.07
C ALA A 6 -32.40 26.58 11.91
N THR A 7 -31.62 25.92 12.76
CA THR A 7 -30.19 25.74 12.53
C THR A 7 -29.99 24.72 11.43
N LEU A 8 -29.65 25.20 10.23
CA LEU A 8 -29.12 24.36 9.15
C LEU A 8 -27.78 23.74 9.62
N PRO A 9 -27.61 22.41 9.60
CA PRO A 9 -26.29 21.84 9.77
C PRO A 9 -25.45 22.16 8.53
N LEU A 10 -24.33 22.86 8.76
CA LEU A 10 -23.26 23.06 7.80
C LEU A 10 -22.62 21.69 7.52
N ILE A 11 -23.04 21.01 6.45
CA ILE A 11 -22.40 19.77 6.01
C ILE A 11 -21.05 20.15 5.41
N LEU A 12 -19.98 20.04 6.20
CA LEU A 12 -18.62 20.04 5.68
C LEU A 12 -18.44 18.79 4.79
N SER A 13 -18.71 18.96 3.51
CA SER A 13 -18.31 17.99 2.49
C SER A 13 -16.80 18.13 2.29
N ILE A 14 -16.00 17.39 3.07
CA ILE A 14 -14.60 17.16 2.71
C ILE A 14 -14.61 16.09 1.61
N ASN A 15 -15.05 16.47 0.41
CA ASN A 15 -14.73 15.74 -0.81
C ASN A 15 -13.28 16.06 -1.15
N TYR A 16 -12.34 15.51 -0.38
CA TYR A 16 -10.96 15.41 -0.83
C TYR A 16 -10.82 14.19 -1.73
N GLN A 17 -11.57 14.20 -2.84
CA GLN A 17 -11.28 13.32 -3.94
C GLN A 17 -10.25 14.05 -4.79
N SER A 18 -8.99 13.93 -4.34
CA SER A 18 -7.83 14.26 -5.16
C SER A 18 -8.03 13.54 -6.48
N ASP A 19 -8.29 14.32 -7.53
CA ASP A 19 -8.47 13.92 -8.92
C ASP A 19 -7.13 13.45 -9.52
N CYS A 20 -6.38 12.69 -8.74
CA CYS A 20 -5.20 12.00 -9.18
C CYS A 20 -5.70 10.66 -9.72
N LYS A 21 -5.95 10.61 -11.03
CA LYS A 21 -5.67 9.37 -11.78
C LYS A 21 -4.21 9.04 -11.54
N VAL A 22 -3.90 8.47 -10.38
CA VAL A 22 -2.57 7.94 -10.14
C VAL A 22 -2.48 6.78 -11.10
N ALA A 23 -1.58 6.87 -12.06
CA ALA A 23 -1.40 5.82 -13.04
C ALA A 23 -1.10 4.54 -12.26
N ALA A 24 -1.78 3.43 -12.58
CA ALA A 24 -1.50 2.12 -11.96
C ALA A 24 0.01 1.78 -12.00
N ASN A 25 0.71 2.30 -13.01
CA ASN A 25 2.17 2.24 -13.14
C ASN A 25 2.93 2.88 -11.96
N ASP A 26 2.48 4.04 -11.45
CA ASP A 26 3.13 4.70 -10.31
C ASP A 26 3.01 3.84 -9.05
N ILE A 27 1.84 3.22 -8.83
CA ILE A 27 1.63 2.33 -7.69
C ILE A 27 2.50 1.08 -7.82
N GLN A 28 2.56 0.47 -9.01
CA GLN A 28 3.44 -0.66 -9.26
C GLN A 28 4.91 -0.30 -8.98
N ASP A 29 5.38 0.86 -9.44
CA ASP A 29 6.75 1.32 -9.23
C ASP A 29 7.06 1.60 -7.74
N ILE A 30 6.13 2.24 -7.03
CA ILE A 30 6.25 2.50 -5.59
C ILE A 30 6.37 1.18 -4.83
N LEU A 31 5.44 0.25 -5.06
CA LEU A 31 5.39 -1.01 -4.32
C LEU A 31 6.59 -1.90 -4.64
N ASN A 32 7.00 -1.98 -5.92
CA ASN A 32 8.22 -2.70 -6.29
C ASN A 32 9.46 -2.11 -5.62
N ARG A 33 9.55 -0.79 -5.44
CA ARG A 33 10.67 -0.19 -4.69
C ARG A 33 10.66 -0.56 -3.22
N ILE A 34 9.49 -0.55 -2.59
CA ILE A 34 9.33 -0.89 -1.17
C ILE A 34 9.73 -2.35 -0.90
N ILE A 35 9.19 -3.31 -1.67
CA ILE A 35 9.48 -4.75 -1.43
C ILE A 35 10.93 -5.12 -1.71
N ASN A 36 11.65 -4.31 -2.49
CA ASN A 36 13.05 -4.54 -2.84
C ASN A 36 14.05 -3.74 -1.97
N THR A 37 13.58 -3.11 -0.89
CA THR A 37 14.48 -2.53 0.12
C THR A 37 15.26 -3.62 0.85
N LYS A 38 16.43 -3.29 1.40
CA LYS A 38 17.23 -4.27 2.17
C LYS A 38 16.49 -4.75 3.41
N GLU A 39 15.72 -3.84 4.00
CA GLU A 39 14.93 -4.04 5.22
C GLU A 39 13.77 -5.02 5.01
N ILE A 40 13.16 -5.06 3.83
CA ILE A 40 12.07 -6.00 3.51
C ILE A 40 12.63 -7.29 2.89
N THR A 41 13.66 -7.20 2.06
CA THR A 41 14.24 -8.39 1.41
C THR A 41 14.83 -9.38 2.40
N LYS A 42 15.35 -8.95 3.55
CA LYS A 42 15.83 -9.85 4.62
C LYS A 42 14.76 -10.82 5.14
N PHE A 43 13.48 -10.41 5.13
CA PHE A 43 12.36 -11.22 5.59
C PHE A 43 11.68 -12.03 4.49
N THR A 44 12.01 -11.77 3.23
CA THR A 44 11.41 -12.48 2.08
C THR A 44 12.38 -13.47 1.44
N GLU A 45 13.67 -13.40 1.79
CA GLU A 45 14.74 -14.16 1.15
C GLU A 45 14.61 -15.69 1.31
N HIS A 46 14.17 -16.18 2.47
CA HIS A 46 13.99 -17.62 2.69
C HIS A 46 12.81 -18.21 1.90
N TYR A 47 11.73 -17.45 1.72
CA TYR A 47 10.63 -17.86 0.84
C TYR A 47 11.10 -17.89 -0.62
N VAL A 48 11.87 -16.88 -1.02
CA VAL A 48 12.46 -16.80 -2.36
C VAL A 48 13.41 -17.97 -2.64
N SER A 49 14.26 -18.35 -1.68
CA SER A 49 15.21 -19.46 -1.86
C SER A 49 14.53 -20.83 -1.89
N ARG A 50 13.40 -20.98 -1.20
CA ARG A 50 12.57 -22.20 -1.21
C ARG A 50 11.58 -22.24 -2.38
N ASN A 51 11.51 -21.20 -3.19
CA ASN A 51 10.51 -21.03 -4.24
C ASN A 51 9.06 -21.06 -3.68
N ASP A 52 8.88 -20.58 -2.46
CA ASP A 52 7.58 -20.44 -1.82
C ASP A 52 6.81 -19.27 -2.45
N THR A 53 5.50 -19.44 -2.63
CA THR A 53 4.66 -18.36 -3.15
C THR A 53 4.37 -17.32 -2.07
N ILE A 54 4.84 -16.10 -2.28
CA ILE A 54 4.46 -14.93 -1.49
C ILE A 54 3.24 -14.27 -2.12
N TYR A 55 2.24 -13.99 -1.31
CA TYR A 55 1.02 -13.32 -1.72
C TYR A 55 1.05 -11.84 -1.33
N PHE A 56 0.23 -11.04 -1.97
CA PHE A 56 -0.01 -9.66 -1.53
C PHE A 56 -1.47 -9.25 -1.63
N CYS A 57 -1.86 -8.31 -0.78
CA CYS A 57 -3.18 -7.70 -0.84
C CYS A 57 -3.14 -6.23 -0.39
N PHE A 58 -4.19 -5.49 -0.69
CA PHE A 58 -4.37 -4.12 -0.24
C PHE A 58 -5.32 -4.05 0.96
N GLU A 59 -4.93 -3.28 1.97
CA GLU A 59 -5.81 -2.92 3.08
C GLU A 59 -6.68 -1.71 2.71
N PRO A 60 -7.83 -1.47 3.37
CA PRO A 60 -8.58 -0.24 3.16
C PRO A 60 -7.73 1.02 3.46
N SER A 61 -7.83 2.04 2.60
CA SER A 61 -7.12 3.31 2.80
C SER A 61 -7.93 4.51 2.28
N PRO A 62 -7.81 5.70 2.88
CA PRO A 62 -8.39 6.93 2.33
C PRO A 62 -7.82 7.32 0.95
N ALA A 63 -6.62 6.87 0.57
CA ALA A 63 -5.99 7.27 -0.70
C ALA A 63 -6.61 6.61 -1.95
N TYR A 64 -7.45 5.58 -1.77
CA TYR A 64 -8.08 4.87 -2.89
C TYR A 64 -9.47 4.35 -2.52
N ASN A 65 -10.35 4.28 -3.52
CA ASN A 65 -11.69 3.72 -3.36
C ASN A 65 -11.73 2.24 -3.81
N LYS A 66 -12.91 1.59 -3.69
CA LYS A 66 -13.10 0.19 -4.11
C LYS A 66 -12.82 -0.05 -5.59
N GLN A 67 -13.07 0.94 -6.46
CA GLN A 67 -12.81 0.81 -7.89
C GLN A 67 -11.30 0.81 -8.16
N THR A 68 -10.55 1.73 -7.56
CA THR A 68 -9.08 1.74 -7.64
C THR A 68 -8.49 0.42 -7.14
N LEU A 69 -9.03 -0.15 -6.06
CA LEU A 69 -8.60 -1.47 -5.58
C LEU A 69 -8.76 -2.59 -6.61
N GLN A 70 -9.84 -2.56 -7.42
CA GLN A 70 -10.04 -3.54 -8.50
C GLN A 70 -8.98 -3.38 -9.59
N GLU A 71 -8.65 -2.15 -9.95
CA GLU A 71 -7.61 -1.85 -10.95
C GLU A 71 -6.23 -2.32 -10.46
N LEU A 72 -5.96 -2.16 -9.17
CA LEU A 72 -4.71 -2.57 -8.54
C LEU A 72 -4.51 -4.08 -8.42
N ARG A 73 -5.55 -4.91 -8.63
CA ARG A 73 -5.42 -6.38 -8.65
C ARG A 73 -4.46 -6.88 -9.70
N HIS A 74 -4.27 -6.10 -10.76
CA HIS A 74 -3.39 -6.42 -11.88
C HIS A 74 -1.94 -5.95 -11.66
N THR A 75 -1.61 -5.41 -10.48
CA THR A 75 -0.26 -4.95 -10.15
C THR A 75 0.72 -6.11 -10.19
N ILE A 76 1.83 -5.93 -10.92
CA ILE A 76 2.89 -6.93 -11.01
C ILE A 76 3.99 -6.56 -10.02
N LEU A 77 4.07 -7.33 -8.93
CA LEU A 77 5.08 -7.16 -7.89
C LEU A 77 6.14 -8.26 -7.97
N LYS A 78 7.41 -7.89 -7.85
CA LYS A 78 8.55 -8.81 -7.93
C LYS A 78 9.58 -8.57 -6.84
N ILE A 79 10.05 -9.63 -6.19
CA ILE A 79 11.25 -9.58 -5.34
C ILE A 79 12.48 -9.93 -6.18
N LYS A 80 13.49 -9.07 -6.08
CA LYS A 80 14.80 -9.13 -6.78
C LYS A 80 14.66 -9.33 -8.29
N ASN A 81 13.56 -8.89 -8.90
CA ASN A 81 13.20 -9.11 -10.31
C ASN A 81 13.02 -10.58 -10.76
N VAL A 82 12.95 -11.54 -9.82
CA VAL A 82 12.88 -12.97 -10.15
C VAL A 82 11.52 -13.55 -9.77
N ASN A 83 11.05 -13.31 -8.55
CA ASN A 83 9.86 -13.97 -8.01
C ASN A 83 8.67 -13.03 -7.99
N TYR A 84 7.63 -13.41 -8.73
CA TYR A 84 6.36 -12.70 -8.76
C TYR A 84 5.55 -12.99 -7.51
N LEU A 85 4.98 -11.95 -6.90
CA LEU A 85 4.00 -12.11 -5.84
C LEU A 85 2.62 -12.34 -6.46
N VAL A 86 1.78 -13.12 -5.78
CA VAL A 86 0.42 -13.44 -6.23
C VAL A 86 -0.59 -12.57 -5.49
N TYR A 87 -1.44 -11.86 -6.23
CA TYR A 87 -2.51 -11.08 -5.62
C TYR A 87 -3.54 -11.99 -4.93
N THR A 88 -3.99 -11.60 -3.74
CA THR A 88 -5.11 -12.24 -3.02
C THR A 88 -6.07 -11.19 -2.48
N ASP A 89 -7.36 -11.52 -2.44
CA ASP A 89 -8.39 -10.70 -1.79
C ASP A 89 -8.45 -10.92 -0.27
N LYS A 90 -7.73 -11.91 0.26
CA LYS A 90 -7.80 -12.34 1.66
C LYS A 90 -6.51 -12.00 2.39
N GLN A 91 -6.63 -11.20 3.45
CA GLN A 91 -5.53 -10.93 4.39
C GLN A 91 -5.18 -12.13 5.25
N ASN A 92 -6.17 -12.95 5.60
CA ASN A 92 -6.05 -13.94 6.66
C ASN A 92 -5.94 -15.37 6.11
N GLU A 93 -4.79 -15.63 5.50
CA GLU A 93 -4.34 -16.99 5.26
C GLU A 93 -3.25 -17.27 6.30
N SER A 94 -3.65 -17.64 7.53
CA SER A 94 -2.79 -17.84 8.70
C SER A 94 -1.61 -18.81 8.52
N ARG A 95 -1.47 -19.42 7.33
CA ARG A 95 -0.39 -20.32 6.94
C ARG A 95 0.37 -19.87 5.70
N LYS A 96 0.00 -18.77 5.07
CA LYS A 96 0.64 -18.28 3.84
C LYS A 96 1.39 -16.98 4.11
N PRO A 97 2.55 -16.77 3.47
CA PRO A 97 3.23 -15.49 3.53
C PRO A 97 2.45 -14.46 2.70
N VAL A 98 1.77 -13.53 3.38
CA VAL A 98 1.00 -12.44 2.76
C VAL A 98 1.60 -11.10 3.15
N ILE A 99 1.96 -10.29 2.17
CA ILE A 99 2.35 -8.89 2.36
C ILE A 99 1.11 -8.01 2.17
N THR A 100 0.76 -7.23 3.19
CA THR A 100 -0.34 -6.26 3.11
C THR A 100 0.21 -4.87 2.80
N PHE A 101 -0.48 -4.12 1.95
CA PHE A 101 -0.14 -2.75 1.62
C PHE A 101 -1.30 -1.81 1.94
N GLN A 102 -0.98 -0.69 2.56
CA GLN A 102 -1.90 0.41 2.79
C GLN A 102 -1.25 1.69 2.27
N ILE A 103 -1.73 2.23 1.15
CA ILE A 103 -1.22 3.50 0.61
C ILE A 103 -1.93 4.62 1.37
N LEU A 104 -1.30 5.20 2.38
CA LEU A 104 -1.90 6.21 3.26
C LEU A 104 -2.13 7.54 2.55
N GLU A 105 -1.20 7.90 1.67
CA GLU A 105 -1.22 9.14 0.89
C GLU A 105 -0.58 8.89 -0.48
N LEU A 106 -1.16 9.47 -1.53
CA LEU A 106 -0.59 9.41 -2.88
C LEU A 106 -0.92 10.69 -3.64
N THR A 107 0.12 11.42 -4.01
CA THR A 107 0.04 12.61 -4.85
C THR A 107 0.85 12.40 -6.13
N LYS A 108 0.95 13.43 -6.98
CA LYS A 108 1.80 13.37 -8.18
C LYS A 108 3.30 13.25 -7.86
N THR A 109 3.72 13.67 -6.66
CA THR A 109 5.15 13.78 -6.30
C THR A 109 5.52 13.15 -4.96
N THR A 110 4.55 12.75 -4.15
CA THR A 110 4.78 12.14 -2.84
C THR A 110 3.89 10.91 -2.65
N ALA A 111 4.37 9.94 -1.88
CA ALA A 111 3.57 8.80 -1.45
C ALA A 111 3.97 8.37 -0.04
N SER A 112 2.98 7.90 0.72
CA SER A 112 3.18 7.30 2.04
C SER A 112 2.53 5.93 2.04
N VAL A 113 3.30 4.88 2.33
CA VAL A 113 2.84 3.49 2.27
C VAL A 113 3.22 2.77 3.54
N ARG A 114 2.25 2.07 4.12
CA ARG A 114 2.47 1.09 5.17
C ARG A 114 2.46 -0.31 4.56
N LEU A 115 3.43 -1.12 4.98
CA LEU A 115 3.59 -2.53 4.65
C LEU A 115 3.41 -3.35 5.92
N GLY A 116 2.62 -4.41 5.85
CA GLY A 116 2.55 -5.45 6.87
C GLY A 116 3.03 -6.79 6.32
N PHE A 117 3.75 -7.55 7.12
CA PHE A 117 4.08 -8.94 6.81
C PHE A 117 3.91 -9.79 8.09
N SER A 118 2.66 -10.15 8.36
CA SER A 118 2.24 -10.65 9.68
C SER A 118 2.92 -11.95 10.11
N ILE A 119 3.24 -12.86 9.18
CA ILE A 119 3.90 -14.13 9.51
C ILE A 119 5.34 -13.93 10.00
N GLU A 120 5.98 -12.86 9.55
CA GLU A 120 7.33 -12.45 9.98
C GLU A 120 7.27 -11.47 11.16
N GLY A 121 6.07 -11.06 11.59
CA GLY A 121 5.92 -10.02 12.60
C GLY A 121 6.48 -8.67 12.16
N VAL A 122 6.37 -8.30 10.88
CA VAL A 122 7.01 -7.08 10.35
C VAL A 122 5.99 -6.01 9.99
N VAL A 123 6.28 -4.77 10.38
CA VAL A 123 5.59 -3.58 9.89
C VAL A 123 6.62 -2.58 9.37
N GLY A 124 6.34 -1.99 8.21
CA GLY A 124 7.18 -0.96 7.60
C GLY A 124 6.36 0.26 7.20
N ASN A 125 6.87 1.45 7.50
CA ASN A 125 6.35 2.72 7.01
C ASN A 125 7.35 3.33 6.04
N PHE A 126 6.88 3.73 4.86
CA PHE A 126 7.71 4.24 3.79
C PHE A 126 7.16 5.57 3.30
N SER A 127 8.04 6.57 3.20
CA SER A 127 7.74 7.82 2.51
C SER A 127 8.57 7.90 1.24
N LEU A 128 7.92 8.22 0.14
CA LEU A 128 8.53 8.29 -1.19
C LEU A 128 8.32 9.67 -1.82
N GLU A 129 9.29 10.06 -2.64
CA GLU A 129 9.23 11.26 -3.48
C GLU A 129 9.46 10.90 -4.96
N LYS A 130 8.72 11.55 -5.86
CA LYS A 130 8.90 11.45 -7.31
C LYS A 130 9.74 12.63 -7.79
N LYS A 131 10.95 12.33 -8.25
CA LYS A 131 11.74 13.24 -9.08
C LYS A 131 11.49 12.87 -10.54
N ASN A 132 12.42 12.15 -11.15
CA ASN A 132 12.21 11.49 -12.44
C ASN A 132 11.57 10.10 -12.25
N THR A 133 11.89 9.44 -11.14
CA THR A 133 11.31 8.19 -10.68
C THR A 133 10.91 8.33 -9.21
N TRP A 134 10.07 7.42 -8.73
CA TRP A 134 9.84 7.27 -7.29
C TRP A 134 11.13 6.89 -6.58
N ASN A 135 11.38 7.47 -5.41
CA ASN A 135 12.53 7.16 -4.57
C ASN A 135 12.07 7.13 -3.12
N ILE A 136 12.63 6.20 -2.33
CA ILE A 136 12.35 6.13 -0.90
C ILE A 136 13.15 7.22 -0.21
N ARG A 137 12.43 8.14 0.44
CA ARG A 137 13.02 9.24 1.22
C ARG A 137 13.32 8.79 2.64
N SER A 138 12.43 7.99 3.23
CA SER A 138 12.58 7.42 4.56
C SER A 138 11.86 6.08 4.65
N SER A 139 12.43 5.19 5.47
CA SER A 139 11.87 3.89 5.84
C SER A 139 12.00 3.70 7.34
N GLU A 140 10.92 3.24 7.97
CA GLU A 140 10.90 2.81 9.36
C GLU A 140 10.33 1.40 9.38
N VAL A 141 11.18 0.39 9.61
CA VAL A 141 10.80 -1.02 9.61
C VAL A 141 11.13 -1.60 10.98
N TYR A 142 10.14 -2.24 11.61
CA TYR A 142 10.28 -2.85 12.92
C TYR A 142 9.55 -4.19 13.01
N GLU A 143 10.01 -5.00 13.95
CA GLU A 143 9.44 -6.31 14.29
C GLU A 143 8.49 -6.14 15.48
N ILE A 144 7.33 -6.83 15.47
CA ILE A 144 6.27 -6.77 16.48
C ILE A 144 6.15 -8.07 17.29
#